data_AF-A0A9E6D2P9-F1
#
_entry.id   AF-A0A9E6D2P9-F1
#
_cell.length_a   1.000
_cell.length_b   1.000
_cell.length_c   1.000
_cell.angle_alpha   90.00
_cell.angle_beta   90.00
_cell.angle_gamma   90.00
#
_symmetry.space_group_name_H-M   'P 1'
#
loop_
_entity.id
_entity.type
_entity.pdbx_description
1 polymer ?
#
loop_
_entity_poly.entity_id
_entity_poly.type
_entity_poly.pdbx_seq_one_letter_code
_entity_poly.pdbx_strand_id
1 'polypeptide(L)'
;MKDKLVAYSNELKLLLYGVFVYLEMDIEIVKVLFYLMVIDTILGVIKTIVLKKTFSFKVLALGFVSKLAVLLIPMALALMSKGLNYNFKWFVTIVMDLLIVSDGISIFSNAIAIKTKKEVENFDALTTVLKAIRNALIQLFKKFLSTIDVKTT
;
A
#
# COMPACT_ATOMS: atom_id res chain seq x y z
N MET A 1 -32.39 11.62 -7.67
CA MET A 1 -31.00 12.02 -7.28
C MET A 1 -30.26 10.87 -6.60
N LYS A 2 -30.91 10.17 -5.65
CA LYS A 2 -30.38 8.97 -5.00
C LYS A 2 -30.02 7.84 -5.98
N ASP A 3 -30.87 7.59 -6.99
CA ASP A 3 -30.65 6.50 -7.95
C ASP A 3 -29.47 6.76 -8.89
N LYS A 4 -29.26 8.02 -9.30
CA LYS A 4 -28.08 8.43 -10.08
C LYS A 4 -26.79 8.27 -9.26
N LEU A 5 -26.80 8.65 -7.98
CA LEU A 5 -25.65 8.46 -7.08
C LEU A 5 -25.32 6.97 -6.87
N VAL A 6 -26.34 6.12 -6.74
CA VAL A 6 -26.15 4.66 -6.64
C VAL A 6 -25.59 4.09 -7.93
N ALA A 7 -26.09 4.52 -9.10
CA ALA A 7 -25.58 4.10 -10.39
C ALA A 7 -24.09 4.46 -10.57
N TYR A 8 -23.71 5.72 -10.33
CA TYR A 8 -22.31 6.16 -10.40
C TYR A 8 -21.39 5.41 -9.41
N SER A 9 -21.88 5.13 -8.19
CA SER A 9 -21.12 4.34 -7.22
C SER A 9 -20.89 2.90 -7.70
N ASN A 10 -21.89 2.29 -8.35
CA ASN A 10 -21.77 0.94 -8.88
C ASN A 10 -20.83 0.89 -10.08
N GLU A 11 -20.90 1.86 -10.99
CA GLU A 11 -19.96 1.97 -12.12
C GLU A 11 -18.52 2.13 -11.64
N LEU A 12 -18.29 3.00 -10.66
CA LEU A 12 -16.96 3.20 -10.06
C LEU A 12 -16.43 1.92 -9.40
N LYS A 13 -17.28 1.21 -8.65
CA LYS A 13 -16.92 -0.09 -8.06
C LYS A 13 -16.52 -1.07 -9.16
N LEU A 14 -17.34 -1.18 -10.20
CA LEU A 14 -17.14 -2.13 -11.29
C LEU A 14 -15.84 -1.85 -12.05
N LEU A 15 -15.52 -0.57 -12.27
CA LEU A 15 -14.24 -0.14 -12.83
C LEU A 15 -13.06 -0.54 -11.95
N LEU A 16 -13.13 -0.28 -10.64
CA LEU A 16 -12.07 -0.64 -9.69
C LEU A 16 -11.87 -2.16 -9.61
N TYR A 17 -12.96 -2.93 -9.51
CA TYR A 17 -12.90 -4.39 -9.55
C TYR A 17 -12.32 -4.89 -10.88
N GLY A 18 -12.70 -4.27 -12.00
CA GLY A 18 -12.17 -4.57 -13.32
C GLY A 18 -10.65 -4.38 -13.40
N VAL A 19 -10.11 -3.30 -12.80
CA VAL A 19 -8.66 -3.07 -12.73
C VAL A 19 -7.96 -4.16 -11.92
N PHE A 20 -8.46 -4.52 -10.73
CA PHE A 20 -7.82 -5.54 -9.90
C PHE A 20 -7.87 -6.93 -10.53
N VAL A 21 -9.00 -7.31 -11.15
CA VAL A 21 -9.15 -8.56 -11.90
C VAL A 21 -8.21 -8.57 -13.11
N TYR A 22 -8.15 -7.47 -13.86
CA TYR A 22 -7.26 -7.35 -15.02
C TYR A 22 -5.79 -7.49 -14.64
N LEU A 23 -5.40 -6.99 -13.47
CA LEU A 23 -4.04 -7.09 -12.93
C LEU A 23 -3.75 -8.43 -12.24
N GLU A 24 -4.71 -9.36 -12.22
CA GLU A 24 -4.60 -10.67 -11.57
C GLU A 24 -4.21 -10.58 -10.08
N MET A 25 -4.56 -9.47 -9.44
CA MET A 25 -4.30 -9.24 -8.03
C MET A 25 -5.33 -9.98 -7.17
N ASP A 26 -4.88 -10.48 -6.03
CA ASP A 26 -5.78 -11.08 -5.05
C ASP A 26 -6.64 -10.00 -4.40
N ILE A 27 -7.93 -10.00 -4.74
CA ILE A 27 -8.93 -9.04 -4.27
C ILE A 27 -9.08 -9.12 -2.74
N GLU A 28 -8.88 -10.29 -2.13
CA GLU A 28 -8.99 -10.45 -0.69
C GLU A 28 -7.86 -9.71 0.02
N ILE A 29 -6.63 -9.85 -0.48
CA ILE A 29 -5.45 -9.14 0.04
C ILE A 29 -5.64 -7.62 -0.09
N VAL A 30 -6.13 -7.15 -1.24
CA VAL A 30 -6.40 -5.72 -1.47
C VAL A 30 -7.45 -5.18 -0.49
N LYS A 31 -8.51 -5.95 -0.21
CA LYS A 31 -9.54 -5.57 0.77
C LYS A 31 -8.96 -5.49 2.18
N VAL A 32 -8.15 -6.46 2.59
CA VAL A 32 -7.48 -6.45 3.90
C VAL A 32 -6.62 -5.20 4.04
N LEU A 33 -5.80 -4.90 3.04
CA LEU A 33 -4.94 -3.71 3.04
C LEU A 33 -5.76 -2.41 3.13
N PHE A 34 -6.87 -2.32 2.38
CA PHE A 34 -7.77 -1.17 2.46
C PHE A 34 -8.33 -0.96 3.88
N TYR A 35 -8.81 -2.03 4.53
CA TYR A 35 -9.32 -1.92 5.90
C TYR A 35 -8.24 -1.51 6.90
N LEU A 36 -7.03 -2.06 6.78
CA LEU A 36 -5.90 -1.68 7.64
C LEU A 36 -5.54 -0.20 7.47
N MET A 37 -5.49 0.31 6.24
CA MET A 37 -5.21 1.72 5.99
C MET A 37 -6.25 2.65 6.61
N VAL A 38 -7.54 2.28 6.57
CA VAL A 38 -8.63 3.04 7.20
C VAL A 38 -8.47 3.05 8.72
N ILE A 39 -8.29 1.87 9.33
CA ILE A 39 -8.09 1.74 10.78
C ILE A 39 -6.88 2.55 11.23
N ASP A 40 -5.76 2.41 10.54
CA ASP A 40 -4.54 3.12 10.90
C ASP A 40 -4.70 4.65 10.79
N THR A 41 -5.43 5.13 9.78
CA THR A 41 -5.70 6.56 9.63
C THR A 41 -6.56 7.09 10.77
N ILE A 42 -7.60 6.35 11.16
CA ILE A 42 -8.45 6.69 12.31
C ILE A 42 -7.61 6.75 13.59
N LEU A 43 -6.77 5.73 13.85
CA LEU A 43 -5.90 5.70 15.02
C LEU A 43 -4.85 6.81 15.00
N GLY A 44 -4.29 7.16 13.84
CA GLY A 44 -3.38 8.29 13.68
C GLY A 44 -4.02 9.62 14.06
N VAL A 45 -5.29 9.83 13.68
CA VAL A 45 -6.08 11.00 14.09
C VAL A 45 -6.29 11.02 15.60
N ILE A 46 -6.76 9.92 16.18
CA ILE A 46 -7.00 9.81 17.62
C ILE A 46 -5.70 10.07 18.39
N LYS A 47 -4.58 9.47 17.96
CA LYS A 47 -3.25 9.71 18.54
C LYS A 47 -2.90 11.19 18.55
N THR A 48 -3.14 11.89 17.44
CA THR A 48 -2.80 13.32 17.31
C THR A 48 -3.57 14.16 18.34
N ILE A 49 -4.85 13.85 18.52
CA ILE A 49 -5.72 14.51 19.51
C ILE A 49 -5.25 14.19 20.94
N VAL A 50 -4.98 12.91 21.23
CA VAL A 50 -4.56 12.44 22.57
C VAL A 50 -3.21 13.04 22.99
N LEU A 51 -2.26 13.16 22.06
CA LEU A 51 -0.96 13.77 22.29
C LEU A 51 -0.99 15.31 22.29
N LYS A 52 -2.19 15.93 22.19
CA LYS A 52 -2.39 17.39 22.14
C LYS A 52 -1.56 18.08 21.06
N LYS A 53 -1.25 17.38 19.96
CA LYS A 53 -0.60 17.97 18.80
C LYS A 53 -1.63 18.77 18.01
N THR A 54 -1.19 19.79 17.29
CA THR A 54 -2.07 20.60 16.43
C THR A 54 -2.63 19.73 15.32
N PHE A 55 -3.93 19.41 15.40
CA PHE A 55 -4.62 18.73 14.31
C PHE A 55 -4.75 19.67 13.12
N SER A 56 -4.34 19.20 11.94
CA SER A 56 -4.51 19.92 10.68
C SER A 56 -5.03 18.98 9.62
N PHE A 57 -6.12 19.37 8.96
CA PHE A 57 -6.70 18.61 7.86
C PHE A 57 -5.69 18.43 6.71
N LYS A 58 -4.77 19.39 6.52
CA LYS A 58 -3.68 19.27 5.54
C LYS A 58 -2.74 18.11 5.86
N VAL A 59 -2.43 17.90 7.15
CA VAL A 59 -1.56 16.80 7.60
C VAL A 59 -2.28 15.46 7.45
N LEU A 60 -3.57 15.40 7.76
CA LEU A 60 -4.40 14.21 7.49
C LEU A 60 -4.43 13.87 6.00
N ALA A 61 -4.73 14.85 5.15
CA ALA A 61 -4.80 14.66 3.70
C ALA A 61 -3.45 14.18 3.14
N LEU A 62 -2.34 14.78 3.59
CA LEU A 62 -0.99 14.34 3.21
C LEU A 62 -0.71 12.89 3.66
N GLY A 63 -1.08 12.52 4.88
CA GLY A 63 -0.91 11.15 5.38
C GLY A 63 -1.71 10.14 4.56
N PHE A 64 -2.97 10.46 4.25
CA PHE A 64 -3.83 9.62 3.43
C PHE A 64 -3.32 9.48 1.99
N VAL A 65 -2.93 10.60 1.35
CA VAL A 65 -2.34 10.60 0.00
C VAL A 65 -1.05 9.79 -0.03
N SER A 66 -0.22 9.87 1.01
CA SER A 66 1.02 9.09 1.10
C SER A 66 0.74 7.59 1.11
N LYS A 67 -0.30 7.13 1.82
CA LYS A 67 -0.72 5.72 1.80
C LYS A 67 -1.25 5.28 0.44
N LEU A 68 -2.06 6.12 -0.21
CA LEU A 68 -2.52 5.85 -1.56
C LEU A 68 -1.36 5.78 -2.56
N ALA A 69 -0.35 6.63 -2.42
CA ALA A 69 0.86 6.58 -3.25
C ALA A 69 1.63 5.26 -3.05
N VAL A 70 1.67 4.73 -1.83
CA VAL A 70 2.29 3.42 -1.54
C VAL A 70 1.52 2.27 -2.19
N LEU A 71 0.19 2.34 -2.32
CA LEU A 71 -0.60 1.35 -3.09
C LEU A 71 -0.27 1.33 -4.58
N LEU A 72 0.29 2.42 -5.13
CA LEU A 72 0.73 2.44 -6.52
C LEU A 72 1.91 1.48 -6.76
N ILE A 73 2.66 1.10 -5.72
CA ILE A 73 3.81 0.19 -5.82
C ILE A 73 3.40 -1.22 -6.29
N PRO A 74 2.52 -1.97 -5.59
CA PRO A 74 2.07 -3.27 -6.08
C PRO A 74 1.31 -3.17 -7.42
N MET A 75 0.60 -2.06 -7.66
CA MET A 75 -0.10 -1.85 -8.93
C MET A 75 0.86 -1.65 -10.12
N ALA A 76 1.93 -0.87 -9.93
CA ALA A 76 2.99 -0.71 -10.92
C ALA A 76 3.70 -2.04 -11.20
N LEU A 77 3.94 -2.85 -10.17
CA LEU A 77 4.51 -4.18 -10.32
C LEU A 77 3.62 -5.15 -11.10
N ALA A 78 2.31 -5.15 -10.83
CA ALA A 78 1.36 -5.97 -11.58
C ALA A 78 1.31 -5.53 -13.05
N LEU A 79 1.32 -4.22 -13.32
CA LEU A 79 1.40 -3.69 -14.68
C LEU A 79 2.70 -4.09 -15.39
N MET A 80 3.85 -4.02 -14.70
CA MET A 80 5.14 -4.46 -15.25
C MET A 80 5.13 -5.95 -15.56
N SER A 81 4.58 -6.79 -14.67
CA SER A 81 4.41 -8.23 -14.89
C SER A 81 3.72 -8.49 -16.22
N LYS A 82 2.60 -7.81 -16.45
CA LYS A 82 1.77 -7.97 -17.64
C LYS A 82 2.44 -7.40 -18.89
N GLY A 83 3.04 -6.20 -18.79
CA GLY A 83 3.72 -5.55 -19.91
C GLY A 83 4.98 -6.30 -20.39
N LEU A 84 5.69 -6.97 -19.48
CA LEU A 84 6.89 -7.75 -19.81
C LEU A 84 6.57 -9.22 -20.15
N ASN A 85 5.31 -9.66 -20.08
CA ASN A 85 4.92 -11.08 -20.18
C ASN A 85 5.68 -12.00 -19.21
N TYR A 86 6.03 -11.51 -18.02
CA TYR A 86 6.62 -12.29 -16.93
C TYR A 86 5.60 -12.55 -15.83
N ASN A 87 5.73 -13.67 -15.12
CA ASN A 87 4.92 -13.95 -13.94
C ASN A 87 5.59 -13.40 -12.67
N PHE A 88 5.21 -12.17 -12.28
CA PHE A 88 5.60 -11.54 -11.02
C PHE A 88 4.50 -11.61 -9.97
N LYS A 89 3.50 -12.48 -10.12
CA LYS A 89 2.41 -12.61 -9.14
C LYS A 89 2.94 -12.82 -7.72
N TRP A 90 3.92 -13.72 -7.57
CA TRP A 90 4.59 -13.96 -6.29
C TRP A 90 5.22 -12.69 -5.70
N PHE A 91 5.80 -11.83 -6.53
CA PHE A 91 6.45 -10.60 -6.08
C PHE A 91 5.43 -9.52 -5.72
N VAL A 92 4.35 -9.39 -6.51
CA VAL A 92 3.21 -8.51 -6.18
C VAL A 92 2.60 -8.92 -4.83
N THR A 93 2.39 -10.22 -4.60
CA THR A 93 1.90 -10.75 -3.32
C THR A 93 2.84 -10.41 -2.17
N ILE A 94 4.14 -10.67 -2.28
CA ILE A 94 5.11 -10.32 -1.23
C ILE A 94 5.07 -8.82 -0.92
N VAL A 95 5.00 -7.96 -1.93
CA VAL A 95 4.93 -6.52 -1.71
C VAL A 95 3.64 -6.16 -0.98
N MET A 96 2.49 -6.72 -1.35
CA MET A 96 1.24 -6.49 -0.63
C MET A 96 1.31 -6.98 0.82
N ASP A 97 1.88 -8.16 1.07
CA ASP A 97 2.05 -8.70 2.42
C ASP A 97 2.95 -7.81 3.28
N LEU A 98 4.03 -7.28 2.72
CA LEU A 98 4.89 -6.30 3.41
C LEU A 98 4.13 -5.01 3.75
N LEU A 99 3.24 -4.54 2.88
CA LEU A 99 2.39 -3.38 3.16
C LEU A 99 1.39 -3.67 4.28
N ILE A 100 0.77 -4.86 4.27
CA ILE A 100 -0.11 -5.32 5.36
C ILE A 100 0.64 -5.32 6.70
N VAL A 101 1.85 -5.87 6.73
CA VAL A 101 2.69 -5.87 7.94
C VAL A 101 3.04 -4.44 8.37
N SER A 102 3.42 -3.58 7.43
CA SER A 102 3.73 -2.17 7.71
C SER A 102 2.55 -1.42 8.34
N ASP A 103 1.35 -1.57 7.77
CA ASP A 103 0.14 -0.94 8.31
C ASP A 103 -0.23 -1.53 9.68
N GLY A 104 -0.09 -2.85 9.86
CA GLY A 104 -0.28 -3.50 11.15
C GLY A 104 0.65 -2.93 12.24
N ILE A 105 1.94 -2.76 11.94
CA ILE A 105 2.90 -2.13 12.86
C ILE A 105 2.47 -0.70 13.21
N SER A 106 2.03 0.07 12.21
CA SER A 106 1.56 1.46 12.42
C SER A 106 0.34 1.51 13.35
N ILE A 107 -0.62 0.60 13.17
CA ILE A 107 -1.80 0.44 14.03
C ILE A 107 -1.39 0.17 15.48
N PHE A 108 -0.51 -0.80 15.71
CA PHE A 108 -0.05 -1.15 17.06
C PHE A 108 0.68 0.02 17.72
N SER A 109 1.56 0.67 17.00
CA SER A 109 2.31 1.83 17.50
C SER A 109 1.39 3.01 17.83
N ASN A 110 0.41 3.30 16.96
CA ASN A 110 -0.60 4.32 17.21
C ASN A 110 -1.44 3.98 18.46
N ALA A 111 -1.85 2.72 18.63
CA ALA A 111 -2.57 2.26 19.81
C ALA A 111 -1.75 2.38 21.11
N ILE A 112 -0.47 1.99 21.08
CA ILE A 112 0.45 2.13 22.23
C ILE A 112 0.66 3.61 22.57
N ALA A 113 0.86 4.48 21.57
CA ALA A 113 1.02 5.91 21.77
C ALA A 113 -0.23 6.55 22.42
N ILE A 114 -1.43 6.14 21.99
CA ILE A 114 -2.70 6.55 22.60
C ILE A 114 -2.77 6.11 24.06
N LYS A 115 -2.45 4.84 24.35
CA LYS A 115 -2.50 4.27 25.70
C LYS A 115 -1.50 4.91 26.65
N THR A 116 -0.27 5.10 26.19
CA THR A 116 0.85 5.62 27.01
C THR A 116 0.89 7.14 27.06
N LYS A 117 0.16 7.83 26.17
CA LYS A 117 0.23 9.29 25.96
C LYS A 117 1.66 9.77 25.67
N LYS A 118 2.52 8.90 25.14
CA LYS A 118 3.88 9.19 24.72
C LYS A 118 4.01 8.92 23.23
N GLU A 119 4.86 9.68 22.57
CA GLU A 119 5.15 9.42 21.18
C GLU A 119 5.97 8.12 21.07
N VAL A 120 5.44 7.17 20.32
CA VAL A 120 6.16 5.96 19.92
C VAL A 120 6.77 6.27 18.56
N GLU A 121 8.09 6.19 18.46
CA GLU A 121 8.79 6.37 17.19
C GLU A 121 8.28 5.32 16.19
N ASN A 122 7.59 5.82 15.17
CA ASN A 122 7.07 5.03 14.05
C ASN A 122 8.08 4.92 12.89
N PHE A 123 9.26 5.49 13.07
CA PHE A 123 10.03 6.06 11.97
C PHE A 123 10.71 5.01 11.07
N ASP A 124 10.84 3.76 11.53
CA ASP A 124 11.68 2.78 10.82
C ASP A 124 10.93 1.70 10.05
N ALA A 125 9.65 1.40 10.33
CA ALA A 125 8.97 0.27 9.69
C ALA A 125 8.68 0.50 8.20
N LEU A 126 8.00 1.61 7.85
CA LEU A 126 7.65 1.93 6.46
C LEU A 126 8.90 2.17 5.61
N THR A 127 9.88 2.91 6.15
CA THR A 127 11.16 3.17 5.48
C THR A 127 11.91 1.87 5.18
N THR A 128 11.93 0.93 6.12
CA THR A 128 12.56 -0.38 5.95
C THR A 128 11.84 -1.20 4.87
N VAL A 129 10.51 -1.20 4.86
CA VAL A 129 9.72 -1.89 3.82
C VAL A 129 10.00 -1.31 2.44
N LEU A 130 9.98 0.01 2.28
CA LEU A 130 10.28 0.66 1.00
C LEU A 130 11.71 0.34 0.50
N LYS A 131 12.69 0.31 1.41
CA LYS A 131 14.06 -0.11 1.09
C LYS A 131 14.12 -1.59 0.65
N ALA A 132 13.39 -2.48 1.33
CA ALA A 132 13.32 -3.88 0.97
C ALA A 132 12.73 -4.08 -0.44
N ILE A 133 11.61 -3.40 -0.74
CA ILE A 133 10.99 -3.43 -2.07
C ILE A 133 11.95 -2.92 -3.14
N ARG A 134 12.60 -1.77 -2.90
CA ARG A 134 13.60 -1.21 -3.82
C ARG A 134 14.73 -2.20 -4.12
N ASN A 135 15.28 -2.83 -3.09
CA ASN A 135 16.39 -3.77 -3.25
C ASN A 135 15.95 -5.01 -4.04
N ALA A 136 14.74 -5.51 -3.80
CA ALA A 136 14.18 -6.62 -4.56
C ALA A 136 13.96 -6.28 -6.05
N LEU A 137 13.45 -5.08 -6.34
CA LEU A 137 13.32 -4.56 -7.71
C LEU A 137 14.68 -4.53 -8.45
N ILE A 138 15.72 -4.01 -7.79
CA ILE A 138 17.07 -3.96 -8.37
C ILE A 138 17.60 -5.38 -8.66
N GLN A 139 17.37 -6.34 -7.77
CA GLN A 139 17.78 -7.72 -7.98
C GLN A 139 17.06 -8.37 -9.16
N LEU A 140 15.75 -8.14 -9.30
CA LEU A 140 14.98 -8.62 -10.46
C LEU A 140 15.50 -8.02 -11.77
N PHE A 141 15.76 -6.72 -11.79
CA PHE A 141 16.32 -6.06 -12.96
C PHE A 141 17.70 -6.63 -13.35
N LYS A 142 18.59 -6.85 -12.37
CA LYS A 142 19.89 -7.48 -12.61
C LYS A 142 19.75 -8.90 -13.18
N LYS A 143 18.84 -9.72 -12.64
CA LYS A 143 18.55 -11.06 -13.16
C LYS A 143 18.06 -11.01 -14.61
N PHE A 144 17.17 -10.06 -14.92
CA PHE A 144 16.66 -9.85 -16.28
C PHE A 144 17.79 -9.49 -17.25
N LEU A 145 18.63 -8.51 -16.90
CA LEU A 145 19.79 -8.14 -17.72
C LEU A 145 20.75 -9.31 -17.94
N SER A 146 21.08 -10.06 -16.89
CA SER A 146 21.98 -11.22 -17.01
C SER A 146 21.41 -12.33 -17.90
N THR A 147 20.08 -12.47 -17.96
CA THR A 147 19.42 -13.45 -18.85
C THR A 147 19.46 -13.00 -20.31
N ILE A 148 19.46 -11.69 -20.56
CA ILE A 148 19.62 -11.13 -21.90
C ILE A 148 21.06 -11.30 -22.37
N ASP A 149 22.04 -10.94 -21.54
CA ASP A 149 23.47 -11.03 -21.87
C ASP A 149 23.89 -12.47 -22.26
N VAL A 150 23.41 -13.47 -21.51
CA VAL A 150 23.64 -14.90 -21.79
C VAL A 150 22.97 -15.38 -23.08
N LYS A 151 21.89 -14.72 -23.54
CA LYS A 151 21.21 -15.07 -24.80
C LYS A 151 21.87 -14.47 -26.05
N THR A 152 22.77 -13.51 -25.89
CA THR A 152 23.52 -12.83 -26.96
C THR A 152 24.94 -13.34 -27.17
N THR A 153 25.37 -14.37 -26.42
CA THR A 153 26.65 -15.09 -26.60
C THR A 153 26.35 -16.53 -27.00
#